data_AF-A0A1M4V5T4-F1
#
_entry.id   AF-A0A1M4V5T4-F1
#
_cell.length_a   1.000
_cell.length_b   1.000
_cell.length_c   1.000
_cell.angle_alpha   90.00
_cell.angle_beta   90.00
_cell.angle_gamma   90.00
#
_symmetry.space_group_name_H-M   'P 1'
#
loop_
_entity.id
_entity.type
_entity.pdbx_description
1 polymer ?
#
loop_
_entity_poly.entity_id
_entity_poly.type
_entity_poly.pdbx_seq_one_letter_code
_entity_poly.pdbx_strand_id
1 'polypeptide(L)'
;MDKLKKLYEKYLSELLTESKEKLESLPEWKLDQYSSNFSSKSKAEKIKHIQEKFLLNDIIYSTLINDLKQFEKPNFQPVNLEVLSIDDRLLEANGYLKEKKEKIYSFVSEVQKLIQE
;
A
#
# COMPACT_ATOMS: atom_id res chain seq x y z
N MET A 1 -12.32 -10.19 13.42
CA MET A 1 -10.89 -10.44 13.17
C MET A 1 -10.63 -10.98 11.76
N ASP A 2 -11.09 -12.18 11.40
CA ASP A 2 -10.80 -12.77 10.07
C ASP A 2 -11.29 -11.91 8.88
N LYS A 3 -12.49 -11.34 8.96
CA LYS A 3 -13.02 -10.40 7.96
C LYS A 3 -12.13 -9.17 7.76
N LEU A 4 -11.63 -8.61 8.87
CA LEU A 4 -10.82 -7.38 8.86
C LEU A 4 -9.43 -7.66 8.28
N LYS A 5 -8.82 -8.78 8.65
CA LYS A 5 -7.55 -9.24 8.06
C LYS A 5 -7.69 -9.44 6.55
N LYS A 6 -8.75 -10.12 6.11
CA LYS A 6 -9.06 -10.31 4.68
C LYS A 6 -9.25 -8.99 3.93
N LEU A 7 -9.87 -7.99 4.56
CA LEU A 7 -10.03 -6.65 3.97
C LEU A 7 -8.67 -5.99 3.72
N TYR A 8 -7.76 -6.02 4.71
CA TYR A 8 -6.40 -5.50 4.58
C TYR A 8 -5.60 -6.24 3.50
N GLU A 9 -5.62 -7.58 3.52
CA GLU A 9 -4.92 -8.41 2.53
C GLU A 9 -5.40 -8.13 1.11
N LYS A 10 -6.72 -7.98 0.92
CA LYS A 10 -7.31 -7.62 -0.37
C LYS A 10 -6.83 -6.25 -0.83
N TYR A 11 -6.93 -5.23 0.01
CA TYR A 11 -6.55 -3.87 -0.35
C TYR A 11 -5.04 -3.75 -0.66
N LEU A 12 -4.19 -4.44 0.12
CA LEU A 12 -2.77 -4.55 -0.19
C LEU A 12 -2.51 -5.23 -1.54
N SER A 13 -3.21 -6.33 -1.83
CA SER A 13 -3.08 -7.01 -3.12
C SER A 13 -3.47 -6.11 -4.29
N GLU A 14 -4.51 -5.27 -4.12
CA GLU A 14 -4.92 -4.28 -5.12
C GLU A 14 -3.82 -3.23 -5.34
N LEU A 15 -3.26 -2.65 -4.27
CA LEU A 15 -2.14 -1.70 -4.35
C LEU A 15 -0.91 -2.30 -5.06
N LEU A 16 -0.56 -3.54 -4.71
CA LEU A 16 0.55 -4.27 -5.32
C LEU A 16 0.31 -4.53 -6.81
N THR A 17 -0.92 -4.91 -7.17
CA THR A 17 -1.29 -5.19 -8.56
C THR A 17 -1.27 -3.91 -9.38
N GLU A 18 -1.91 -2.84 -8.93
CA GLU A 18 -1.89 -1.54 -9.62
C GLU A 18 -0.46 -1.01 -9.80
N SER A 19 0.39 -1.14 -8.78
CA SER A 19 1.79 -0.74 -8.87
C SER A 19 2.55 -1.57 -9.90
N LYS A 20 2.33 -2.89 -9.91
CA LYS A 20 3.01 -3.80 -10.82
C LYS A 20 2.59 -3.56 -12.27
N GLU A 21 1.29 -3.45 -12.53
CA GLU A 21 0.74 -3.17 -13.87
C GLU A 21 1.28 -1.85 -14.45
N LYS A 22 1.34 -0.79 -13.62
CA LYS A 22 1.94 0.48 -14.01
C LYS A 22 3.39 0.31 -14.45
N LEU A 23 4.19 -0.45 -13.69
CA LEU A 23 5.59 -0.71 -14.04
C LEU A 23 5.75 -1.62 -15.26
N GLU A 24 4.89 -2.63 -15.41
CA GLU A 24 4.89 -3.54 -16.57
C GLU A 24 4.57 -2.82 -17.88
N SER A 25 3.69 -1.80 -17.81
CA SER A 25 3.34 -0.94 -18.95
C SER A 25 4.49 -0.05 -19.42
N LEU A 26 5.51 0.17 -18.60
CA LEU A 26 6.63 1.03 -18.97
C LEU A 26 7.57 0.31 -19.96
N PRO A 27 8.09 1.05 -20.97
CA PRO A 27 9.18 0.55 -21.79
C PRO A 27 10.45 0.38 -20.94
N GLU A 28 11.29 -0.58 -21.34
CA GLU A 28 12.43 -1.01 -20.52
C GLU A 28 13.43 0.10 -20.21
N TRP A 29 13.67 1.00 -21.15
CA TRP A 29 14.54 2.16 -20.94
C TRP A 29 14.06 3.09 -19.81
N LYS A 30 12.75 3.19 -19.56
CA LYS A 30 12.22 3.96 -18.41
C LYS A 30 12.47 3.25 -17.10
N LEU A 31 12.45 1.92 -17.08
CA LEU A 31 12.77 1.14 -15.90
C LEU A 31 14.25 1.29 -15.53
N ASP A 32 15.13 1.35 -16.53
CA ASP A 32 16.57 1.56 -16.34
C ASP A 32 16.91 2.92 -15.72
N GLN A 33 16.07 3.95 -15.89
CA GLN A 33 16.26 5.27 -15.27
C GLN A 33 16.15 5.24 -13.73
N TYR A 34 15.51 4.22 -13.16
CA TYR A 34 15.37 4.10 -11.69
C TYR A 34 16.64 3.61 -10.99
N SER A 35 17.59 3.03 -11.73
CA SER A 35 18.87 2.57 -11.17
C SER A 35 19.90 2.30 -12.26
N SER A 36 21.10 2.86 -12.10
CA SER A 36 22.25 2.63 -12.98
C SER A 36 22.71 1.15 -13.03
N ASN A 37 22.31 0.34 -12.05
CA ASN A 37 22.74 -1.06 -11.91
C ASN A 37 21.76 -2.08 -12.52
N PHE A 38 20.86 -1.63 -13.40
CA PHE A 38 19.83 -2.48 -14.01
C PHE A 38 20.23 -3.10 -15.35
N SER A 39 21.37 -2.72 -15.93
CA SER A 39 21.85 -3.21 -17.23
C SER A 39 21.97 -4.73 -17.35
N SER A 40 22.13 -5.45 -16.22
CA SER A 40 22.23 -6.92 -16.17
C SER A 40 20.97 -7.63 -15.66
N LYS A 41 19.92 -6.90 -15.25
CA LYS A 41 18.69 -7.48 -14.70
C LYS A 41 17.66 -7.72 -15.80
N SER A 42 16.81 -8.73 -15.64
CA SER A 42 15.62 -8.91 -16.47
C SER A 42 14.55 -7.85 -16.16
N LYS A 43 13.64 -7.58 -17.10
CA LYS A 43 12.50 -6.67 -16.90
C LYS A 43 11.71 -6.98 -15.62
N ALA A 44 11.47 -8.26 -15.33
CA ALA A 44 10.75 -8.69 -14.13
C ALA A 44 11.51 -8.35 -12.84
N GLU A 45 12.84 -8.55 -12.81
CA GLU A 45 13.67 -8.20 -11.66
C GLU A 45 13.76 -6.68 -11.45
N LYS A 46 13.82 -5.90 -12.53
CA LYS A 46 13.76 -4.43 -12.47
C LYS A 46 12.44 -3.98 -11.84
N ILE A 47 11.31 -4.50 -12.33
CA ILE A 47 9.97 -4.17 -11.83
C ILE A 47 9.85 -4.49 -10.34
N LYS A 48 10.27 -5.70 -9.93
CA LYS A 48 10.25 -6.09 -8.51
C LYS A 48 11.06 -5.13 -7.65
N HIS A 49 12.28 -4.79 -8.08
CA HIS A 49 13.15 -3.90 -7.31
C HIS A 49 12.61 -2.46 -7.23
N ILE A 50 12.03 -1.96 -8.33
CA ILE A 50 11.39 -0.64 -8.35
C ILE A 50 10.18 -0.65 -7.42
N GLN A 51 9.33 -1.67 -7.53
CA GLN A 51 8.14 -1.84 -6.71
C GLN A 51 8.50 -1.88 -5.22
N GLU A 52 9.49 -2.69 -4.81
CA GLU A 52 9.97 -2.75 -3.43
C GLU A 52 10.39 -1.37 -2.90
N LYS A 53 11.16 -0.60 -3.69
CA LYS A 53 11.56 0.76 -3.30
C LYS A 53 10.38 1.73 -3.19
N PHE A 54 9.43 1.67 -4.11
CA PHE A 54 8.27 2.56 -4.10
C PHE A 54 7.35 2.28 -2.92
N LEU A 55 7.06 1.01 -2.64
CA LEU A 55 6.16 0.61 -1.56
C LEU A 55 6.74 0.93 -0.18
N LEU A 56 8.06 0.83 -0.01
CA LEU A 56 8.72 1.23 1.24
C LEU A 56 8.61 2.73 1.52
N ASN A 57 8.41 3.55 0.49
CA ASN A 57 8.20 5.00 0.63
C ASN A 57 6.71 5.39 0.62
N ASP A 58 5.79 4.45 0.38
CA ASP A 58 4.36 4.69 0.40
C ASP A 58 3.87 4.61 1.85
N ILE A 59 3.40 5.75 2.38
CA ILE A 59 2.97 5.86 3.78
C ILE A 59 1.78 4.94 4.06
N ILE A 60 0.85 4.79 3.11
CA ILE A 60 -0.34 3.96 3.26
C ILE A 60 0.05 2.50 3.27
N TYR A 61 0.90 2.07 2.34
CA TYR A 61 1.44 0.73 2.35
C TYR A 61 2.12 0.40 3.69
N SER A 62 2.96 1.30 4.19
CA SER A 62 3.64 1.15 5.48
C SER A 62 2.66 1.02 6.65
N THR A 63 1.65 1.90 6.71
CA THR A 63 0.58 1.86 7.72
C THR A 63 -0.17 0.53 7.69
N LEU A 64 -0.57 0.04 6.51
CA LEU A 64 -1.30 -1.21 6.36
C LEU A 64 -0.49 -2.43 6.82
N ILE A 65 0.82 -2.45 6.52
CA ILE A 65 1.72 -3.52 6.97
C ILE A 65 1.91 -3.49 8.49
N ASN A 66 2.01 -2.30 9.08
CA ASN A 66 2.11 -2.15 10.54
C ASN A 66 0.84 -2.65 11.23
N ASP A 67 -0.32 -2.21 10.75
CA ASP A 67 -1.63 -2.67 11.22
C ASP A 67 -1.78 -4.18 11.11
N LEU A 68 -1.33 -4.77 10.00
CA LEU A 68 -1.36 -6.23 9.83
C LEU A 68 -0.58 -6.96 10.92
N LYS A 69 0.62 -6.45 11.27
CA LYS A 69 1.43 -7.00 12.37
C LYS A 69 0.76 -6.81 13.73
N GLN A 70 -0.09 -5.80 13.90
CA GLN A 70 -0.83 -5.61 15.14
C GLN A 70 -1.84 -6.73 15.37
N PHE A 71 -2.46 -7.30 14.32
CA PHE A 71 -3.40 -8.43 14.48
C PHE A 71 -2.77 -9.68 15.11
N GLU A 72 -1.45 -9.81 15.03
CA GLU A 72 -0.71 -10.95 15.61
C GLU A 72 -0.41 -10.76 17.10
N LYS A 73 -0.67 -9.56 17.66
CA LYS A 73 -0.40 -9.27 19.06
C LYS A 73 -1.52 -9.81 19.97
N PRO A 74 -1.16 -10.44 21.10
CA PRO A 74 -2.15 -11.05 22.02
C PRO A 74 -3.12 -10.06 22.66
N ASN A 75 -2.74 -8.78 22.78
CA ASN A 75 -3.56 -7.70 23.35
C ASN A 75 -4.02 -6.71 22.27
N PHE A 76 -4.24 -7.19 21.05
CA PHE A 76 -4.72 -6.36 19.95
C PHE A 76 -6.09 -5.75 20.26
N GLN A 77 -6.20 -4.43 20.05
CA GLN A 77 -7.48 -3.72 20.09
C GLN A 77 -7.69 -3.04 18.74
N PRO A 78 -8.82 -3.27 18.04
CA PRO A 78 -9.05 -2.70 16.71
C PRO A 78 -9.02 -1.17 16.65
N VAL A 79 -9.30 -0.50 17.78
CA VAL A 79 -9.21 0.96 17.89
C VAL A 79 -7.79 1.52 17.76
N ASN A 80 -6.77 0.67 17.87
CA ASN A 80 -5.35 1.06 17.77
C ASN A 80 -4.80 0.97 16.34
N LEU A 81 -5.65 0.66 15.35
CA LEU A 81 -5.23 0.61 13.95
C LEU A 81 -4.85 2.00 13.46
N GLU A 82 -3.63 2.12 12.95
CA GLU A 82 -3.06 3.36 12.43
C GLU A 82 -3.86 3.87 11.22
N VAL A 83 -4.49 2.98 10.44
CA VAL A 83 -5.36 3.39 9.33
C VAL A 83 -6.47 4.36 9.76
N LEU A 84 -6.95 4.24 11.00
CA LEU A 84 -8.03 5.08 11.53
C LEU A 84 -7.58 6.54 11.74
N SER A 85 -6.27 6.78 11.77
CA SER A 85 -5.65 8.09 11.93
C SER A 85 -5.33 8.77 10.60
N ILE A 86 -5.61 8.13 9.46
CA ILE A 86 -5.37 8.71 8.14
C ILE A 86 -6.35 9.86 7.90
N ASP A 87 -5.82 11.06 7.76
CA ASP A 87 -6.57 12.27 7.44
C ASP A 87 -6.15 12.87 6.08
N ASP A 88 -6.90 13.89 5.64
CA ASP A 88 -6.66 14.53 4.33
C ASP A 88 -5.33 15.26 4.25
N ARG A 89 -4.89 15.87 5.36
CA ARG A 89 -3.62 16.61 5.41
C ARG A 89 -2.43 15.67 5.24
N LEU A 90 -2.48 14.49 5.86
CA LEU A 90 -1.47 13.45 5.71
C LEU A 90 -1.39 13.00 4.25
N LEU A 91 -2.53 12.76 3.60
CA LEU A 91 -2.56 12.32 2.21
C LEU A 91 -2.06 13.42 1.25
N GLU A 92 -2.41 14.67 1.47
CA GLU A 92 -1.93 15.81 0.67
C GLU A 92 -0.43 16.01 0.81
N ALA A 93 0.08 15.97 2.04
CA ALA A 93 1.51 16.11 2.32
C ALA A 93 2.35 15.03 1.62
N ASN A 94 1.76 13.85 1.36
CA ASN A 94 2.40 12.74 0.67
C ASN A 94 2.03 12.64 -0.83
N GLY A 95 1.38 13.67 -1.39
CA GLY A 95 1.13 13.78 -2.83
C GLY A 95 0.03 12.86 -3.37
N TYR A 96 -0.90 12.41 -2.53
CA TYR A 96 -2.03 11.59 -2.98
C TYR A 96 -3.05 12.45 -3.74
N LEU A 97 -3.34 12.03 -4.97
CA LEU A 97 -4.37 12.62 -5.82
C LEU A 97 -5.77 12.23 -5.34
N LYS A 98 -6.77 13.06 -5.69
CA LYS A 98 -8.18 12.91 -5.27
C LYS A 98 -8.72 11.49 -5.40
N GLU A 99 -8.56 10.86 -6.57
CA GLU A 99 -9.05 9.49 -6.80
C GLU A 99 -8.41 8.45 -5.85
N LYS A 100 -7.11 8.59 -5.55
CA LYS A 100 -6.44 7.72 -4.59
C LYS A 100 -6.95 7.98 -3.16
N LYS A 101 -7.16 9.24 -2.79
CA LYS A 101 -7.70 9.60 -1.47
C LYS A 101 -9.08 8.98 -1.27
N GLU A 102 -9.95 9.06 -2.26
CA GLU A 102 -11.30 8.46 -2.22
C GLU A 102 -11.27 6.94 -2.00
N LYS A 103 -10.36 6.23 -2.69
CA LYS A 103 -10.12 4.80 -2.44
C LYS A 103 -9.68 4.52 -1.00
N ILE A 104 -8.76 5.31 -0.47
CA ILE A 104 -8.25 5.16 0.90
C ILE A 104 -9.38 5.40 1.91
N TYR A 105 -10.17 6.45 1.75
CA TYR A 105 -11.29 6.72 2.65
C TYR A 105 -12.39 5.68 2.58
N SER A 106 -12.64 5.13 1.40
CA SER A 106 -13.57 4.01 1.25
C SER A 106 -13.10 2.80 2.06
N PHE A 107 -11.81 2.48 1.97
CA PHE A 107 -11.18 1.43 2.79
C PHE A 107 -11.28 1.73 4.29
N VAL A 108 -10.91 2.94 4.74
CA VAL A 108 -11.00 3.34 6.16
C VAL A 108 -12.44 3.24 6.68
N SER A 109 -13.42 3.64 5.88
CA SER A 109 -14.84 3.55 6.22
C SER A 109 -15.29 2.09 6.39
N GLU A 110 -14.83 1.18 5.53
CA GLU A 110 -15.10 -0.26 5.68
C GLU A 110 -14.46 -0.84 6.93
N VAL A 111 -13.22 -0.45 7.24
CA VAL A 111 -12.55 -0.83 8.49
C VAL A 111 -13.37 -0.38 9.70
N GLN A 112 -13.81 0.88 9.73
CA GLN A 112 -14.62 1.41 10.82
C GLN A 112 -15.93 0.64 11.03
N LYS A 113 -16.63 0.29 9.94
CA LYS A 113 -17.86 -0.52 10.01
C LYS A 113 -17.59 -1.88 10.64
N LEU A 114 -16.53 -2.57 10.21
CA LEU A 114 -16.16 -3.89 10.72
C LEU A 114 -15.70 -3.88 12.18
N ILE A 115 -15.32 -2.73 12.74
CA ILE A 115 -14.98 -2.57 14.15
C ILE A 115 -16.22 -2.35 15.01
N GLN A 116 -17.27 -1.76 14.44
CA GLN A 116 -18.54 -1.47 15.12
C GLN A 116 -19.53 -2.65 15.11
N GLU A 117 -19.34 -3.63 14.21
CA GLU A 117 -20.05 -4.92 14.17
C GLU A 117 -19.59 -5.88 15.28
#